data_AF-A0A6B3F7M2-F1
#
_entry.id   AF-A0A6B3F7M2-F1
#
_cell.length_a   1.000
_cell.length_b   1.000
_cell.length_c   1.000
_cell.angle_alpha   90.00
_cell.angle_beta   90.00
_cell.angle_gamma   90.00
#
_symmetry.space_group_name_H-M   'P 1'
#
loop_
_entity.id
_entity.type
_entity.pdbx_description
1 polymer ?
#
loop_
_entity_poly.entity_id
_entity_poly.type
_entity_poly.pdbx_seq_one_letter_code
_entity_poly.pdbx_strand_id
1 'polypeptide(L)'
;MTYLTATADTLLADGQKSADVTDWAGRIGWIVGLLLFITLVYWLMREGWKWRGTLQSGLPALPAVPEDPAEPSLTLSGRYHGSTTAGQWLDRIVAHGLGTRSRAELSLRPAGLTVERPGAPGFFVPTAALR
;
A
#
# COMPACT_ATOMS: atom_id res chain seq x y z
N MET A 1 21.56 76.43 -18.95
CA MET A 1 21.11 75.95 -17.62
C MET A 1 19.79 75.21 -17.80
N THR A 2 19.79 74.17 -18.63
CA THR A 2 18.56 73.50 -19.12
C THR A 2 18.79 71.99 -19.26
N TYR A 3 20.05 71.57 -19.44
CA TYR A 3 20.43 70.15 -19.54
C TYR A 3 20.52 69.43 -18.18
N LEU A 4 20.74 70.15 -17.07
CA LEU A 4 20.84 69.56 -15.72
C LEU A 4 19.49 69.13 -15.13
N THR A 5 18.42 69.84 -15.48
CA THR A 5 17.05 69.52 -15.03
C THR A 5 16.52 68.26 -15.71
N ALA A 6 16.77 68.09 -17.01
CA ALA A 6 16.33 66.89 -17.75
C ALA A 6 16.95 65.60 -17.18
N THR A 7 18.24 65.62 -16.82
CA THR A 7 18.92 64.48 -16.20
C THR A 7 18.42 64.20 -14.79
N ALA A 8 18.12 65.25 -14.01
CA ALA A 8 17.57 65.11 -12.67
C ALA A 8 16.16 64.51 -12.69
N ASP A 9 15.30 64.93 -13.62
CA ASP A 9 13.96 64.37 -13.80
C ASP A 9 14.00 62.90 -14.22
N THR A 10 14.92 62.50 -15.11
CA THR A 10 15.10 61.08 -15.47
C THR A 10 15.62 60.21 -14.31
N LEU A 11 16.48 60.75 -13.44
CA LEU A 11 17.00 60.02 -12.28
C LEU A 11 15.94 59.88 -11.16
N LEU A 12 15.05 60.87 -11.03
CA LEU A 12 13.92 60.83 -10.10
C LEU A 12 12.79 59.91 -10.60
N ALA A 13 12.57 59.83 -11.91
CA ALA A 13 11.57 58.96 -12.52
C ALA A 13 11.90 57.46 -12.42
N ASP A 14 13.18 57.08 -12.31
CA ASP A 14 13.61 55.68 -12.17
C ASP A 14 13.48 55.14 -10.73
N GLY A 15 13.19 56.02 -9.75
CA GLY A 15 13.12 55.69 -8.32
C GLY A 15 11.78 55.17 -7.81
N GLN A 16 10.75 55.06 -8.66
CA GLN A 16 9.40 54.72 -8.22
C GLN A 16 8.80 53.54 -8.99
N LYS A 17 9.54 52.42 -9.04
CA LYS A 17 8.94 51.11 -9.32
C LYS A 17 8.23 50.65 -8.04
N SER A 18 6.94 50.95 -7.92
CA SER A 18 6.04 50.30 -6.95
C SER A 18 6.35 48.81 -6.98
N ALA A 19 6.68 48.22 -5.81
CA ALA A 19 6.97 46.80 -5.71
C ALA A 19 5.85 46.02 -6.40
N ASP A 20 6.20 45.17 -7.37
CA ASP A 20 5.23 44.35 -8.09
C ASP A 20 4.32 43.69 -7.06
N VAL A 21 3.06 44.11 -7.07
CA VAL A 21 2.05 43.58 -6.16
C VAL A 21 2.05 42.10 -6.43
N THR A 22 2.40 41.33 -5.41
CA THR A 22 2.40 39.87 -5.47
C THR A 22 1.21 39.40 -6.30
N ASP A 23 1.47 38.68 -7.39
CA ASP A 23 0.40 38.10 -8.21
C ASP A 23 -0.30 37.00 -7.39
N TRP A 24 -1.23 37.44 -6.55
CA TRP A 24 -2.02 36.59 -5.68
C TRP A 24 -2.88 35.63 -6.49
N ALA A 25 -3.36 36.04 -7.66
CA ALA A 25 -4.13 35.17 -8.56
C ALA A 25 -3.25 34.03 -9.09
N GLY A 26 -2.05 34.36 -9.58
CA GLY A 26 -1.06 33.37 -10.00
C GLY A 26 -0.66 32.43 -8.86
N ARG A 27 -0.36 32.96 -7.66
CA ARG A 27 -0.01 32.15 -6.48
C ARG A 27 -1.14 31.22 -6.05
N ILE A 28 -2.38 31.71 -6.00
CA ILE A 28 -3.56 30.89 -5.66
C ILE A 28 -3.74 29.80 -6.72
N GLY A 29 -3.61 30.15 -8.01
CA GLY A 29 -3.68 29.17 -9.11
C GLY A 29 -2.64 28.06 -8.96
N TRP A 30 -1.39 28.41 -8.66
CA TRP A 30 -0.32 27.43 -8.40
C TRP A 30 -0.59 26.56 -7.17
N ILE A 31 -1.10 27.15 -6.08
CA ILE A 31 -1.44 26.40 -4.87
C ILE A 31 -2.57 25.41 -5.14
N VAL A 32 -3.64 25.84 -5.81
CA VAL A 32 -4.77 24.97 -6.17
C VAL A 32 -4.30 23.87 -7.11
N GLY A 33 -3.50 24.20 -8.13
CA GLY A 33 -2.92 23.22 -9.04
C GLY A 33 -2.06 22.19 -8.32
N LEU A 34 -1.21 22.64 -7.39
CA LEU A 34 -0.37 21.76 -6.57
C LEU A 34 -1.20 20.85 -5.66
N LEU A 35 -2.24 21.38 -5.00
CA LEU A 35 -3.12 20.59 -4.15
C LEU A 35 -3.91 19.54 -4.95
N LEU A 36 -4.40 19.89 -6.13
CA LEU A 36 -5.07 18.95 -7.02
C LEU A 36 -4.10 17.85 -7.48
N PHE A 37 -2.88 18.21 -7.85
CA PHE A 37 -1.86 17.25 -8.26
C PHE A 37 -1.51 16.28 -7.11
N ILE A 38 -1.26 16.80 -5.91
CA ILE A 38 -1.00 15.98 -4.72
C ILE A 38 -2.18 15.04 -4.46
N THR A 39 -3.40 15.56 -4.46
CA THR A 39 -4.62 14.76 -4.25
C THR A 39 -4.75 13.65 -5.29
N LEU A 40 -4.48 13.95 -6.56
CA LEU A 40 -4.49 12.98 -7.65
C LEU A 40 -3.45 11.88 -7.45
N VAL A 41 -2.23 12.23 -7.04
CA VAL A 41 -1.16 11.26 -6.74
C VAL A 41 -1.57 10.33 -5.59
N TYR A 42 -2.10 10.89 -4.49
CA TYR A 42 -2.61 10.08 -3.38
C TYR A 42 -3.78 9.18 -3.80
N TRP A 43 -4.66 9.67 -4.66
CA TRP A 43 -5.75 8.88 -5.22
C TRP A 43 -5.24 7.73 -6.09
N LEU A 44 -4.27 7.96 -6.98
CA LEU A 44 -3.63 6.94 -7.80
C LEU A 44 -2.90 5.89 -6.97
N MET A 45 -2.20 6.31 -5.91
CA MET A 45 -1.58 5.38 -4.96
C MET A 45 -2.63 4.48 -4.29
N ARG A 46 -3.75 5.06 -3.86
CA ARG A 46 -4.86 4.31 -3.28
C ARG A 46 -5.47 3.33 -4.28
N GLU A 47 -5.64 3.74 -5.54
CA GLU A 47 -6.20 2.87 -6.58
C GLU A 47 -5.24 1.74 -6.96
N GLY A 48 -3.94 1.99 -7.01
CA GLY A 48 -2.91 0.96 -7.17
C GLY A 48 -2.89 -0.06 -6.02
N TRP A 49 -3.25 0.36 -4.80
CA TRP A 49 -3.41 -0.55 -3.68
C TRP A 49 -4.69 -1.40 -3.80
N LYS A 50 -5.80 -0.83 -4.30
CA LYS A 50 -7.01 -1.59 -4.60
C LYS A 50 -6.82 -2.59 -5.74
N TRP A 51 -6.08 -2.23 -6.79
CA TRP A 51 -5.71 -3.12 -7.89
C TRP A 51 -4.84 -4.31 -7.44
N ARG A 52 -3.99 -4.12 -6.43
CA ARG A 52 -3.29 -5.26 -5.80
C ARG A 52 -4.25 -6.18 -5.03
N GLY A 53 -5.29 -5.61 -4.42
CA GLY A 53 -6.36 -6.38 -3.79
C GLY A 53 -7.16 -7.23 -4.78
N THR A 54 -7.45 -6.73 -5.98
CA THR A 54 -8.15 -7.50 -7.02
C THR A 54 -7.30 -8.64 -7.58
N LEU A 55 -5.99 -8.47 -7.72
CA LEU A 55 -5.08 -9.57 -8.09
C LEU A 55 -5.08 -10.73 -7.09
N GLN A 56 -5.30 -10.44 -5.80
CA GLN A 56 -5.40 -11.46 -4.74
C GLN A 56 -6.85 -11.92 -4.46
N SER A 57 -7.85 -11.29 -5.09
CA SER A 57 -9.28 -11.64 -4.91
C SER A 57 -9.69 -12.94 -5.60
N GLY A 58 -8.88 -13.43 -6.54
CA GLY A 58 -9.08 -14.71 -7.21
C GLY A 58 -8.64 -15.92 -6.38
N LEU A 59 -8.11 -15.71 -5.17
CA LEU A 59 -7.73 -16.81 -4.29
C LEU A 59 -8.99 -17.50 -3.74
N PRO A 60 -9.23 -18.78 -4.09
CA PRO A 60 -10.37 -19.51 -3.59
C PRO A 60 -10.37 -19.54 -2.06
N ALA A 61 -11.56 -19.63 -1.47
CA ALA A 61 -11.69 -19.78 -0.04
C ALA A 61 -10.87 -20.99 0.44
N LEU A 62 -10.22 -20.85 1.60
CA LEU A 62 -9.47 -21.94 2.20
C LEU A 62 -10.42 -23.11 2.46
N PRO A 63 -10.03 -24.35 2.13
CA PRO A 63 -10.84 -25.52 2.43
C PRO A 63 -11.18 -25.56 3.92
N ALA A 64 -12.42 -25.87 4.25
CA ALA A 64 -12.81 -26.09 5.64
C ALA A 64 -12.01 -27.29 6.19
N VAL A 65 -11.59 -27.18 7.45
CA VAL A 65 -10.96 -28.31 8.17
C VAL A 65 -12.02 -29.42 8.24
N PRO A 66 -11.76 -30.63 7.72
CA PRO A 66 -12.66 -31.75 7.90
C PRO A 66 -12.77 -32.07 9.39
N GLU A 67 -13.98 -32.36 9.87
CA GLU A 67 -14.19 -32.98 11.18
C GLU A 67 -13.71 -34.44 11.11
N ASP A 68 -12.40 -34.64 11.00
CA ASP A 68 -11.80 -35.96 11.01
C ASP A 68 -11.48 -36.33 12.48
N PRO A 69 -12.15 -37.35 13.05
CA PRO A 69 -11.86 -37.82 14.40
C PRO A 69 -10.52 -38.55 14.51
N ALA A 70 -9.78 -38.73 13.40
CA ALA A 70 -8.48 -39.38 13.41
C ALA A 70 -7.43 -38.60 14.24
N GLU A 71 -6.68 -39.34 15.07
CA GLU A 71 -5.55 -38.79 15.81
C GLU A 71 -4.46 -38.27 14.86
N PRO A 72 -3.84 -37.12 15.18
CA PRO A 72 -2.77 -36.57 14.36
C PRO A 72 -1.54 -37.49 14.41
N SER A 73 -1.05 -37.86 13.23
CA SER A 73 0.19 -38.63 13.06
C SER A 73 1.44 -37.86 13.50
N LEU A 74 1.39 -36.53 13.40
CA LEU A 74 2.47 -35.64 13.78
C LEU A 74 1.90 -34.28 14.19
N THR A 75 2.36 -33.78 15.34
CA THR A 75 2.05 -32.43 15.81
C THR A 75 3.34 -31.64 15.96
N LEU A 76 3.39 -30.47 15.32
CA LEU A 76 4.55 -29.57 15.37
C LEU A 76 4.10 -28.16 15.75
N SER A 77 4.96 -27.43 16.45
CA SER A 77 4.74 -26.01 16.72
C SER A 77 5.84 -25.18 16.05
N GLY A 78 5.46 -24.06 15.47
CA GLY A 78 6.35 -23.19 14.71
C GLY A 78 5.87 -21.75 14.65
N ARG A 79 6.62 -20.93 13.90
CA ARG A 79 6.27 -19.52 13.65
C ARG A 79 5.96 -19.32 12.18
N TYR A 80 4.74 -18.90 11.91
CA TYR A 80 4.28 -18.56 10.57
C TYR A 80 4.63 -17.11 10.24
N HIS A 81 5.39 -16.91 9.16
CA HIS A 81 5.88 -15.58 8.74
C HIS A 81 5.03 -14.94 7.63
N GLY A 82 4.28 -15.75 6.89
CA GLY A 82 3.43 -15.34 5.78
C GLY A 82 3.61 -16.26 4.58
N SER A 83 2.59 -16.28 3.71
CA SER A 83 2.66 -16.99 2.43
C SER A 83 2.94 -16.02 1.29
N THR A 84 3.67 -16.52 0.30
CA THR A 84 3.95 -15.84 -0.96
C THR A 84 3.48 -16.71 -2.11
N THR A 85 3.22 -16.09 -3.27
CA THR A 85 2.88 -16.81 -4.48
C THR A 85 4.09 -17.61 -4.98
N ALA A 86 3.90 -18.88 -5.32
CA ALA A 86 4.98 -19.73 -5.83
C ALA A 86 5.63 -19.10 -7.08
N GLY A 87 6.96 -18.95 -7.08
CA GLY A 87 7.71 -18.27 -8.15
C GLY A 87 7.74 -16.75 -8.06
N GLN A 88 7.00 -16.11 -7.15
CA GLN A 88 6.95 -14.66 -6.94
C GLN A 88 7.20 -14.33 -5.47
N TRP A 89 8.46 -14.38 -5.06
CA TRP A 89 8.88 -14.21 -3.66
C TRP A 89 8.58 -12.83 -3.05
N LEU A 90 8.36 -11.79 -3.88
CA LEU A 90 7.95 -10.46 -3.46
C LEU A 90 6.43 -10.30 -3.34
N ASP A 91 5.63 -11.20 -3.92
CA ASP A 91 4.17 -11.16 -3.87
C ASP A 91 3.66 -11.82 -2.59
N ARG A 92 3.56 -11.00 -1.54
CA ARG A 92 3.04 -11.44 -0.25
C ARG A 92 1.53 -11.52 -0.29
N ILE A 93 0.99 -12.70 0.01
CA ILE A 93 -0.44 -12.94 0.03
C ILE A 93 -1.01 -12.38 1.34
N VAL A 94 -1.82 -11.33 1.23
CA VAL A 94 -2.51 -10.69 2.37
C VAL A 94 -3.93 -11.23 2.52
N ALA A 95 -4.49 -11.82 1.46
CA ALA A 95 -5.80 -12.47 1.47
C ALA A 95 -5.91 -13.57 2.54
N HIS A 96 -7.12 -13.74 3.06
CA HIS A 96 -7.50 -14.79 4.03
C HIS A 96 -6.62 -14.85 5.30
N GLY A 97 -5.99 -13.73 5.67
CA GLY A 97 -5.11 -13.65 6.84
C GLY A 97 -3.78 -14.41 6.67
N LEU A 98 -3.43 -14.82 5.45
CA LEU A 98 -2.16 -15.51 5.15
C LEU A 98 -0.93 -14.59 5.24
N GLY A 99 -1.14 -13.27 5.39
CA GLY A 99 -0.07 -12.29 5.59
C GLY A 99 0.28 -12.02 7.07
N THR A 100 -0.51 -12.50 8.02
CA THR A 100 -0.31 -12.22 9.45
C THR A 100 0.78 -13.12 10.02
N ARG A 101 1.77 -12.53 10.71
CA ARG A 101 2.75 -13.30 11.46
C ARG A 101 2.11 -13.80 12.73
N SER A 102 2.09 -15.11 12.93
CA SER A 102 1.51 -15.72 14.13
C SER A 102 2.32 -16.95 14.53
N ARG A 103 2.10 -17.42 15.76
CA ARG A 103 2.44 -18.81 16.09
C ARG A 103 1.54 -19.71 15.23
N ALA A 104 2.07 -20.85 14.81
CA ALA A 104 1.33 -21.84 14.06
C ALA A 104 1.54 -23.22 14.70
N GLU A 105 0.46 -23.93 14.89
CA GLU A 105 0.41 -25.30 15.38
C GLU A 105 -0.08 -26.16 14.22
N LEU A 106 0.73 -27.15 13.88
CA LEU A 106 0.62 -27.97 12.68
C LEU A 106 0.23 -29.37 13.12
N SER A 107 -0.91 -29.87 12.66
CA SER A 107 -1.41 -31.20 12.96
C SER A 107 -1.62 -31.96 11.66
N LEU A 108 -0.80 -32.99 11.42
CA LEU A 108 -0.87 -33.83 10.23
C LEU A 108 -1.79 -35.02 10.46
N ARG A 109 -2.91 -35.06 9.75
CA ARG A 109 -3.88 -36.18 9.74
C ARG A 109 -3.86 -36.88 8.38
N PRO A 110 -4.41 -38.11 8.26
CA PRO A 110 -4.53 -38.79 6.96
C PRO A 110 -5.24 -37.96 5.88
N ALA A 111 -6.24 -37.16 6.29
CA ALA A 111 -6.96 -36.25 5.40
C ALA A 111 -6.16 -35.02 4.94
N GLY A 112 -5.14 -34.60 5.70
CA GLY A 112 -4.30 -33.45 5.36
C GLY A 112 -3.66 -32.76 6.56
N LEU A 113 -3.01 -31.63 6.28
CA LEU A 113 -2.34 -30.79 7.26
C LEU A 113 -3.28 -29.68 7.75
N THR A 114 -3.54 -29.66 9.05
CA THR A 114 -4.29 -28.58 9.71
C THR A 114 -3.30 -27.60 10.31
N VAL A 115 -3.46 -26.30 10.01
CA VAL A 115 -2.64 -25.22 10.55
C VAL A 115 -3.51 -24.31 11.42
N GLU A 116 -3.36 -24.42 12.73
CA GLU A 116 -4.02 -23.57 13.70
C GLU A 116 -3.10 -22.40 14.05
N ARG A 117 -3.64 -21.19 14.00
CA ARG A 117 -2.89 -19.95 14.22
C ARG A 117 -3.55 -19.14 15.33
N PRO A 118 -3.05 -19.18 16.58
CA PRO A 118 -3.58 -18.33 17.63
C PRO A 118 -3.42 -16.85 17.23
N GLY A 119 -4.54 -16.16 16.98
CA GLY A 119 -4.57 -14.75 16.55
C GLY A 119 -4.73 -14.49 15.05
N ALA A 120 -4.88 -15.51 14.20
CA ALA A 120 -5.22 -15.38 12.78
C ALA A 120 -6.11 -16.56 12.32
N PRO A 121 -6.83 -16.46 11.19
CA PRO A 121 -7.63 -17.60 10.69
C PRO A 121 -6.75 -18.85 10.50
N GLY A 122 -7.17 -20.00 11.02
CA GLY A 122 -6.53 -21.27 10.68
C GLY A 122 -6.76 -21.63 9.20
N PHE A 123 -6.00 -22.60 8.68
CA PHE A 123 -6.26 -23.13 7.34
C PHE A 123 -5.93 -24.62 7.23
N PHE A 124 -6.54 -25.27 6.25
CA PHE A 124 -6.36 -26.69 5.95
C PHE A 124 -5.70 -26.90 4.59
N VAL A 125 -4.75 -27.82 4.51
CA VAL A 125 -4.11 -28.26 3.27
C VAL A 125 -4.41 -29.75 3.06
N PRO A 126 -5.23 -30.11 2.05
CA PRO A 126 -5.55 -31.50 1.75
C PRO A 126 -4.31 -32.31 1.35
N THR A 127 -4.25 -33.60 1.69
CA THR A 127 -3.11 -34.48 1.35
C THR A 127 -2.81 -34.51 -0.14
N ALA A 128 -3.84 -34.44 -0.99
CA ALA A 128 -3.68 -34.39 -2.46
C ALA A 128 -2.96 -33.13 -2.97
N ALA A 129 -2.88 -32.08 -2.16
CA ALA A 129 -2.21 -30.82 -2.48
C ALA A 129 -0.78 -30.74 -1.90
N LEU A 130 -0.38 -31.70 -1.06
CA LEU A 130 0.99 -31.81 -0.57
C LEU A 130 1.86 -32.39 -1.70
N ARG A 131 2.96 -31.72 -2.02
CA ARG A 131 3.96 -32.15 -3.01
C ARG A 131 5.33 -32.25 -2.37
#